data_AF-A0A938DNG6-F1
#
_entry.id   AF-A0A938DNG6-F1
#
_cell.length_a   1.000
_cell.length_b   1.000
_cell.length_c   1.000
_cell.angle_alpha   90.00
_cell.angle_beta   90.00
_cell.angle_gamma   90.00
#
_symmetry.space_group_name_H-M   'P 1'
#
loop_
_entity.id
_entity.type
_entity.pdbx_description
1 polymer ?
#
loop_
_entity_poly.entity_id
_entity_poly.type
_entity_poly.pdbx_seq_one_letter_code
_entity_poly.pdbx_strand_id
1 'polypeptide(L)'
;MDKMKETATKAGDAAKGAAKAGQDKLEEQKLKKKIADLQEELGGVVYAQRTGAANPTADASFDASIDRLVAEITEQVDALDSVGNGDEPVDDTSEGGDGAS
;
A
#
# COMPACT_ATOMS: atom_id res chain seq x y z
N MET A 1 -36.22 21.60 -5.97
CA MET A 1 -35.98 20.27 -5.37
C MET A 1 -34.77 19.56 -5.98
N ASP A 2 -34.28 19.98 -7.15
CA ASP A 2 -33.13 19.35 -7.83
C ASP A 2 -31.79 19.55 -7.14
N LYS A 3 -31.50 20.75 -6.61
CA LYS A 3 -30.23 21.01 -5.89
C LYS A 3 -30.02 20.11 -4.66
N MET A 4 -31.09 19.77 -3.94
CA MET A 4 -30.99 18.88 -2.77
C MET A 4 -30.70 17.42 -3.16
N LYS A 5 -31.25 16.95 -4.27
CA LYS A 5 -30.91 15.62 -4.81
C LYS A 5 -29.46 15.59 -5.30
N GLU A 6 -29.03 16.63 -5.99
CA GLU A 6 -27.66 16.73 -6.52
C GLU A 6 -26.61 16.80 -5.40
N THR A 7 -26.85 17.58 -4.35
CA THR A 7 -25.99 17.62 -3.16
C THR A 7 -25.97 16.28 -2.42
N ALA A 8 -27.11 15.59 -2.31
CA ALA A 8 -27.17 14.28 -1.66
C ALA A 8 -26.40 13.22 -2.45
N THR A 9 -26.49 13.21 -3.78
CA THR A 9 -25.72 12.31 -4.65
C THR A 9 -24.21 12.60 -4.55
N LYS A 10 -23.80 13.87 -4.66
CA LYS A 10 -22.40 14.28 -4.51
C LYS A 10 -21.83 13.94 -3.13
N ALA A 11 -22.60 14.14 -2.07
CA ALA A 11 -22.19 13.76 -0.72
C ALA A 11 -22.06 12.24 -0.55
N GLY A 12 -22.96 11.47 -1.14
CA GLY A 12 -22.89 10.00 -1.15
C GLY A 12 -21.70 9.46 -1.92
N ASP A 13 -21.36 10.06 -3.05
CA ASP A 13 -20.21 9.66 -3.88
C ASP A 13 -18.88 10.08 -3.24
N ALA A 14 -18.81 11.29 -2.66
CA ALA A 14 -17.64 11.72 -1.88
C ALA A 14 -17.39 10.83 -0.65
N ALA A 15 -18.45 10.45 0.08
CA ALA A 15 -18.33 9.54 1.21
C ALA A 15 -17.81 8.15 0.81
N LYS A 16 -18.27 7.61 -0.32
CA LYS A 16 -17.77 6.33 -0.87
C LYS A 16 -16.33 6.43 -1.33
N GLY A 17 -15.96 7.52 -2.01
CA GLY A 17 -14.59 7.79 -2.44
C GLY A 17 -13.63 7.88 -1.25
N ALA A 18 -13.99 8.64 -0.22
CA ALA A 18 -13.19 8.77 1.00
C ALA A 18 -13.07 7.43 1.77
N ALA A 19 -14.14 6.65 1.84
CA ALA A 19 -14.10 5.33 2.47
C ALA A 19 -13.16 4.37 1.71
N LYS A 20 -13.20 4.39 0.37
CA LYS A 20 -12.32 3.58 -0.48
C LYS A 20 -10.86 4.02 -0.35
N ALA A 21 -10.56 5.30 -0.49
CA ALA A 21 -9.21 5.84 -0.29
C ALA A 21 -8.65 5.54 1.11
N GLY A 22 -9.52 5.56 2.14
CA GLY A 22 -9.15 5.15 3.48
C GLY A 22 -8.79 3.66 3.61
N GLN A 23 -9.53 2.79 2.91
CA GLN A 23 -9.24 1.35 2.86
C GLN A 23 -7.94 1.07 2.12
N ASP A 24 -7.76 1.68 0.94
CA ASP A 24 -6.59 1.50 0.08
C ASP A 24 -5.31 1.94 0.84
N LYS A 25 -5.36 3.08 1.55
CA LYS A 25 -4.22 3.55 2.37
C LYS A 25 -3.89 2.62 3.54
N LEU A 26 -4.89 2.01 4.16
CA LEU A 26 -4.65 1.03 5.24
C LEU A 26 -4.03 -0.26 4.70
N GLU A 27 -4.45 -0.69 3.51
CA GLU A 27 -3.89 -1.85 2.83
C GLU A 27 -2.45 -1.60 2.39
N GLU A 28 -2.18 -0.44 1.79
CA GLU A 28 -0.83 0.02 1.41
C GLU A 28 0.14 -0.02 2.61
N GLN A 29 -0.27 0.51 3.77
CA GLN A 29 0.57 0.51 4.97
C GLN A 29 0.84 -0.91 5.50
N LYS A 30 -0.15 -1.81 5.41
CA LYS A 30 0.03 -3.21 5.80
C LYS A 30 1.02 -3.92 4.88
N LEU A 31 0.89 -3.73 3.57
CA LEU A 31 1.80 -4.31 2.58
C LEU A 31 3.23 -3.78 2.77
N LYS A 32 3.40 -2.46 2.94
CA LYS A 32 4.71 -1.84 3.25
C LYS A 32 5.33 -2.43 4.50
N LYS A 33 4.55 -2.59 5.57
CA LYS A 33 5.04 -3.24 6.80
C LYS A 33 5.47 -4.68 6.55
N LYS A 34 4.65 -5.46 5.85
CA LYS A 34 4.96 -6.86 5.54
C LYS A 34 6.25 -6.98 4.71
N ILE A 35 6.42 -6.14 3.69
CA ILE A 35 7.64 -6.09 2.88
C ILE A 35 8.86 -5.77 3.75
N ALA A 36 8.77 -4.78 4.64
CA ALA A 36 9.87 -4.42 5.53
C ALA A 36 10.25 -5.57 6.48
N ASP A 37 9.26 -6.23 7.09
CA ASP A 37 9.50 -7.37 7.98
C ASP A 37 10.18 -8.54 7.21
N LEU A 38 9.76 -8.82 5.97
CA LEU A 38 10.39 -9.84 5.11
C LEU A 38 11.82 -9.46 4.68
N GLN A 39 12.07 -8.19 4.38
CA GLN A 39 13.40 -7.70 4.03
C GLN A 39 14.37 -7.81 5.20
N GLU A 40 13.91 -7.55 6.43
CA GLU A 40 14.69 -7.76 7.65
C GLU A 40 15.05 -9.24 7.82
N GLU A 41 14.08 -10.15 7.64
CA GLU A 41 14.32 -11.59 7.69
C GLU A 41 15.36 -12.04 6.64
N LEU A 42 15.21 -11.57 5.39
CA LEU A 42 16.17 -11.84 4.31
C LEU A 42 17.57 -11.35 4.67
N GLY A 43 17.67 -10.14 5.23
CA GLY A 43 18.93 -9.59 5.72
C GLY A 43 19.58 -10.46 6.80
N GLY A 44 18.78 -10.97 7.75
CA GLY A 44 19.23 -11.90 8.78
C GLY A 44 19.78 -13.20 8.22
N VAL A 45 19.06 -13.81 7.27
CA VAL A 45 19.47 -15.05 6.58
C VAL A 45 20.78 -14.84 5.81
N VAL A 46 20.87 -13.78 5.00
CA VAL A 46 22.08 -13.48 4.20
C VAL A 46 23.27 -13.16 5.12
N TYR A 47 23.07 -12.40 6.19
CA TYR A 47 24.11 -12.12 7.17
C TYR A 47 24.65 -13.40 7.81
N ALA A 48 23.76 -14.29 8.25
CA ALA A 48 24.15 -15.58 8.83
C ALA A 48 24.94 -16.44 7.81
N GLN A 49 24.50 -16.49 6.55
CA GLN A 49 25.22 -17.18 5.48
C GLN A 49 26.64 -16.63 5.30
N ARG A 50 26.79 -15.29 5.30
CA ARG A 50 28.08 -14.62 5.08
C ARG A 50 29.06 -14.74 6.24
N THR A 51 28.54 -14.89 7.45
CA THR A 51 29.33 -15.03 8.68
C THR A 51 29.59 -16.48 9.07
N GLY A 52 28.99 -17.45 8.34
CA GLY A 52 29.06 -18.87 8.69
C GLY A 52 28.26 -19.23 9.95
N ALA A 53 27.33 -18.38 10.36
CA ALA A 53 26.39 -18.69 11.43
C ALA A 53 25.34 -19.71 10.97
N ALA A 54 24.58 -20.27 11.91
CA ALA A 54 23.46 -21.14 11.58
C ALA A 54 22.34 -20.36 10.88
N ASN A 55 21.62 -21.01 9.96
CA ASN A 55 20.44 -20.40 9.34
C ASN A 55 19.40 -20.10 10.43
N PRO A 56 18.97 -18.83 10.59
CA PRO A 56 17.92 -18.49 11.55
C PRO A 56 16.58 -19.15 11.20
N THR A 57 16.36 -19.46 9.92
CA THR A 57 15.22 -20.24 9.46
C THR A 57 15.61 -21.73 9.52
N ALA A 58 15.30 -22.38 10.65
CA ALA A 58 15.76 -23.74 10.96
C ALA A 58 15.28 -24.82 9.96
N ASP A 59 14.26 -24.52 9.16
CA ASP A 59 13.53 -25.51 8.35
C ASP A 59 14.03 -25.63 6.89
N ALA A 60 15.04 -24.86 6.48
CA ALA A 60 15.52 -24.83 5.10
C ALA A 60 17.02 -24.51 4.98
N SER A 61 17.62 -24.84 3.82
CA SER A 61 18.96 -24.34 3.47
C SER A 61 18.93 -22.82 3.28
N PHE A 62 20.09 -22.16 3.36
CA PHE A 62 20.19 -20.72 3.11
C PHE A 62 19.60 -20.33 1.74
N ASP A 63 19.94 -21.07 0.69
CA ASP A 63 19.46 -20.76 -0.66
C ASP A 63 17.93 -20.92 -0.76
N ALA A 64 17.37 -21.98 -0.18
CA ALA A 64 15.92 -22.18 -0.16
C ALA A 64 15.19 -21.11 0.67
N SER A 65 15.76 -20.66 1.79
CA SER A 65 15.24 -19.53 2.56
C SER A 65 15.27 -18.23 1.76
N ILE A 66 16.39 -17.93 1.10
CA ILE A 66 16.56 -16.73 0.27
C ILE A 66 15.58 -16.73 -0.89
N ASP A 67 15.50 -17.83 -1.65
CA ASP A 67 14.60 -17.95 -2.80
C ASP A 67 13.15 -17.74 -2.39
N ARG A 68 12.72 -18.34 -1.27
CA ARG A 68 11.37 -18.16 -0.73
C ARG A 68 11.11 -16.70 -0.34
N LEU A 69 12.02 -16.08 0.41
CA LEU A 69 11.85 -14.70 0.89
C LEU A 69 11.82 -13.71 -0.27
N VAL A 70 12.69 -13.89 -1.27
CA VAL A 70 12.70 -13.05 -2.48
C VAL A 70 11.40 -13.20 -3.27
N ALA A 71 10.90 -14.43 -3.45
CA ALA A 71 9.62 -14.67 -4.11
C ALA A 71 8.46 -13.99 -3.37
N GLU A 72 8.39 -14.13 -2.04
CA GLU A 72 7.32 -13.51 -1.24
C GLU A 72 7.42 -11.98 -1.26
N ILE A 73 8.61 -11.40 -1.13
CA ILE A 73 8.81 -9.95 -1.24
C ILE A 73 8.33 -9.45 -2.62
N THR A 74 8.67 -10.16 -3.69
CA THR A 74 8.26 -9.79 -5.06
C THR A 74 6.74 -9.78 -5.18
N GLU A 75 6.06 -10.82 -4.68
CA GLU A 75 4.59 -10.88 -4.65
C GLU A 75 3.97 -9.71 -3.88
N GLN A 76 4.52 -9.36 -2.71
CA GLN A 76 3.98 -8.26 -1.91
C GLN A 76 4.26 -6.89 -2.55
N VAL A 77 5.39 -6.72 -3.25
CA VAL A 77 5.71 -5.50 -4.00
C VAL A 77 4.72 -5.34 -5.17
N ASP A 78 4.48 -6.39 -5.94
CA ASP A 78 3.49 -6.37 -7.02
C ASP A 78 2.08 -6.03 -6.49
N ALA A 79 1.72 -6.59 -5.33
CA ALA A 79 0.46 -6.26 -4.65
C ALA A 79 0.42 -4.79 -4.22
N LEU A 80 1.50 -4.25 -3.64
CA LEU A 80 1.58 -2.84 -3.21
C LEU A 80 1.42 -1.88 -4.39
N ASP A 81 2.06 -2.18 -5.52
CA ASP A 81 1.96 -1.37 -6.74
C ASP A 81 0.54 -1.35 -7.30
N SER A 82 -0.22 -2.44 -7.11
CA SER A 82 -1.63 -2.50 -7.51
C SER A 82 -2.57 -1.64 -6.64
N VAL A 83 -2.19 -1.39 -5.37
CA VAL A 83 -2.96 -0.56 -4.43
C VAL A 83 -2.59 0.93 -4.56
N GLY A 84 -1.32 1.24 -4.84
CA GLY A 84 -0.80 2.61 -4.92
C GLY A 84 -1.23 3.44 -6.14
N ASN A 85 -1.79 2.80 -7.18
CA ASN A 85 -2.24 3.47 -8.41
C ASN A 85 -3.69 4.02 -8.34
N GLY A 86 -4.32 4.02 -7.17
CA GLY A 86 -5.63 4.62 -6.95
C GLY A 86 -5.54 6.04 -6.37
N ASP A 87 -5.87 7.04 -7.19
CA ASP A 87 -6.28 8.40 -6.77
C ASP A 87 -5.17 9.38 -6.31
N GLU A 88 -4.51 10.03 -7.27
CA GLU A 88 -4.24 11.46 -7.08
C GLU A 88 -5.58 12.19 -7.27
N PRO A 89 -6.17 12.79 -6.21
CA PRO A 89 -7.25 13.73 -6.44
C PRO A 89 -6.65 14.90 -7.21
N VAL A 90 -7.07 15.06 -8.46
CA VAL A 90 -6.94 16.34 -9.14
C VAL A 90 -7.65 17.36 -8.27
N ASP A 91 -6.86 18.18 -7.58
CA ASP A 91 -7.31 19.39 -6.91
C ASP A 91 -7.88 20.30 -8.00
N ASP A 92 -9.17 20.15 -8.29
CA ASP A 92 -9.91 21.06 -9.17
C ASP A 92 -10.13 22.36 -8.40
N THR A 93 -9.06 23.15 -8.43
CA THR A 93 -8.98 24.60 -8.34
C THR A 93 -10.22 25.33 -7.81
N SER A 94 -10.04 25.93 -6.63
CA SER A 94 -10.44 27.29 -6.30
C SER A 94 -11.02 28.11 -7.48
N GLU A 95 -12.31 28.40 -7.45
CA GLU A 95 -12.81 29.70 -7.91
C GLU A 95 -14.02 30.15 -7.07
N GLY A 96 -13.71 30.66 -5.87
CA GLY A 96 -14.54 31.65 -5.23
C GLY A 96 -14.37 32.98 -5.98
N GLY A 97 -15.34 33.31 -6.84
CA GLY A 97 -15.39 34.58 -7.56
C GLY A 97 -16.71 35.28 -7.31
N ASP A 98 -16.66 36.29 -6.45
CA ASP A 98 -17.71 37.24 -6.09
C ASP A 98 -18.30 37.91 -7.36
N GLY A 99 -19.63 38.07 -7.40
CA GLY A 99 -20.35 38.51 -8.58
C GLY A 99 -21.64 39.24 -8.24
N ALA A 100 -21.54 40.24 -7.36
CA ALA A 100 -22.54 41.27 -7.21
C ALA A 100 -22.73 42.04 -8.53
N SER A 101 -23.97 42.14 -9.00
CA SER A 101 -24.47 43.23 -9.85
C SER A 101 -25.98 43.34 -9.69
#